data_AF-A0A453PJJ7-F1
#
_entry.id   AF-A0A453PJJ7-F1
#
_cell.length_a   1.000
_cell.length_b   1.000
_cell.length_c   1.000
_cell.angle_alpha   90.00
_cell.angle_beta   90.00
_cell.angle_gamma   90.00
#
_symmetry.space_group_name_H-M   'P 1'
#
loop_
_entity.id
_entity.type
_entity.pdbx_description
1 polymer ?
#
loop_
_entity_poly.entity_id
_entity_poly.type
_entity_poly.pdbx_seq_one_letter_code
_entity_poly.pdbx_strand_id
1 'polypeptide(L)'
;MCFRDGVTMSGVEDQAKFHLVGIDTNDGCLDASVSPMFSTCEQHSKQVWELTENGQLKSSYSGLCATMKSSKEGESETTGARAWTATGDKGEIYLAFFNLDTASRKIAVRVPDLEKVAGQKLARKHLCTCTEVWSGKSRSLMKGDISEVVSAHGSILFEIQC
;
A
#
# COMPACT_ATOMS: atom_id res chain seq x y z
N MET A 1 -3.42 19.07 11.55
CA MET A 1 -2.10 19.07 10.89
C MET A 1 -1.97 17.72 10.19
N CYS A 2 -2.08 17.69 8.87
CA CYS A 2 -2.01 16.44 8.09
C CYS A 2 -0.56 15.97 8.03
N PHE A 3 -0.35 14.65 8.13
CA PHE A 3 0.98 14.07 7.98
C PHE A 3 1.56 14.40 6.61
N ARG A 4 2.87 14.61 6.58
CA ARG A 4 3.60 15.26 5.50
C ARG A 4 4.76 14.33 5.14
N ASP A 5 4.71 13.74 3.95
CA ASP A 5 5.87 13.07 3.34
C ASP A 5 6.05 13.68 1.95
N GLY A 6 7.20 14.33 1.74
CA GLY A 6 7.50 15.05 0.52
C GLY A 6 8.00 14.12 -0.57
N VAL A 7 7.25 14.02 -1.66
CA VAL A 7 7.74 13.58 -2.98
C VAL A 7 7.01 14.39 -4.04
N THR A 8 7.77 15.10 -4.88
CA THR A 8 7.25 15.83 -6.04
C THR A 8 7.05 14.86 -7.19
N MET A 9 5.81 14.65 -7.65
CA MET A 9 5.50 13.83 -8.83
C MET A 9 4.85 14.72 -9.90
N SER A 10 5.47 14.78 -11.07
CA SER A 10 4.97 15.55 -12.22
C SER A 10 4.23 14.65 -13.22
N GLY A 11 3.00 15.05 -13.57
CA GLY A 11 2.43 14.83 -14.91
C GLY A 11 1.30 13.80 -15.05
N VAL A 12 0.21 14.31 -15.63
CA VAL A 12 -1.00 13.67 -16.20
C VAL A 12 -2.20 13.50 -15.24
N GLU A 13 -3.18 14.38 -15.43
CA GLU A 13 -4.31 14.75 -14.55
C GLU A 13 -5.38 13.67 -14.27
N ASP A 14 -5.22 12.43 -14.73
CA ASP A 14 -6.25 11.39 -14.55
C ASP A 14 -5.85 10.18 -13.68
N GLN A 15 -4.62 10.12 -13.15
CA GLN A 15 -4.13 8.93 -12.42
C GLN A 15 -4.13 9.04 -10.88
N ALA A 16 -4.56 10.16 -10.31
CA ALA A 16 -4.40 10.44 -8.89
C ALA A 16 -5.65 10.16 -8.04
N LYS A 17 -6.62 9.36 -8.52
CA LYS A 17 -7.87 9.05 -7.80
C LYS A 17 -7.85 7.63 -7.23
N PHE A 18 -8.07 7.52 -5.93
CA PHE A 18 -7.95 6.27 -5.19
C PHE A 18 -9.21 5.97 -4.38
N HIS A 19 -9.56 4.69 -4.29
CA HIS A 19 -10.50 4.17 -3.30
C HIS A 19 -9.69 3.55 -2.16
N LEU A 20 -9.91 4.03 -0.93
CA LEU A 20 -9.16 3.55 0.24
C LEU A 20 -9.94 2.42 0.91
N VAL A 21 -9.37 1.21 0.93
CA VAL A 21 -10.00 0.00 1.49
C VAL A 21 -9.40 -0.32 2.86
N GLY A 22 -10.24 -0.67 3.83
CA GLY A 22 -9.80 -1.06 5.18
C GLY A 22 -9.23 -2.48 5.19
N ILE A 23 -8.08 -2.67 5.85
CA ILE A 23 -7.37 -3.97 5.91
C ILE A 23 -8.16 -5.05 6.69
N ASP A 24 -8.98 -4.66 7.67
CA ASP A 24 -9.76 -5.57 8.52
C ASP A 24 -11.27 -5.56 8.22
N THR A 25 -11.74 -4.74 7.29
CA THR A 25 -13.15 -4.68 6.92
C THR A 25 -13.36 -5.43 5.62
N ASN A 26 -14.18 -6.49 5.64
CA ASN A 26 -14.64 -7.18 4.43
C ASN A 26 -15.22 -6.13 3.44
N ASP A 27 -14.46 -5.77 2.42
CA ASP A 27 -14.82 -4.94 1.26
C ASP A 27 -15.37 -3.52 1.54
N GLY A 28 -14.89 -2.87 2.60
CA GLY A 28 -15.27 -1.50 2.96
C GLY A 28 -14.37 -0.41 2.35
N CYS A 29 -14.97 0.59 1.70
CA CYS A 29 -14.31 1.80 1.23
C CYS A 29 -14.49 2.96 2.22
N LEU A 30 -13.43 3.75 2.42
CA LEU A 30 -13.43 4.91 3.30
C LEU A 30 -14.32 6.03 2.71
N ASP A 31 -15.42 6.32 3.40
CA ASP A 31 -16.28 7.46 3.07
C ASP A 31 -15.68 8.75 3.67
N ALA A 32 -15.60 9.81 2.86
CA ALA A 32 -15.12 11.11 3.26
C ALA A 32 -16.18 11.90 4.04
N SER A 33 -16.74 11.29 5.09
CA SER A 33 -17.72 11.88 5.99
C SER A 33 -17.06 12.38 7.29
N VAL A 34 -17.78 13.26 8.01
CA VAL A 34 -17.28 13.92 9.25
C VAL A 34 -16.95 12.90 10.35
N SER A 35 -17.54 11.70 10.28
CA SER A 35 -17.20 10.54 11.10
C SER A 35 -16.71 9.44 10.16
N PRO A 36 -15.39 9.29 9.94
CA PRO A 36 -14.86 8.41 8.92
C PRO A 36 -15.32 6.97 9.18
N MET A 37 -16.15 6.46 8.29
CA MET A 37 -16.80 5.16 8.39
C MET A 37 -16.54 4.42 7.08
N PHE A 38 -16.16 3.15 7.19
CA PHE A 38 -16.07 2.28 6.03
C PHE A 38 -17.49 1.89 5.59
N SER A 39 -17.78 2.06 4.31
CA SER A 39 -19.06 1.73 3.68
C SER A 39 -18.83 0.81 2.49
N THR A 40 -19.86 0.15 1.98
CA THR A 40 -19.74 -0.67 0.76
C THR A 40 -19.15 0.15 -0.38
N CYS A 41 -18.14 -0.39 -1.06
CA CYS A 41 -17.51 0.27 -2.21
C CYS A 41 -18.50 0.40 -3.38
N GLU A 42 -19.06 1.59 -3.58
CA GLU A 42 -20.08 1.89 -4.60
C GLU A 42 -19.52 2.78 -5.74
N GLN A 43 -18.21 3.03 -5.75
CA GLN A 43 -17.55 3.97 -6.67
C GLN A 43 -18.15 5.40 -6.62
N HIS A 44 -18.74 5.77 -5.49
CA HIS A 44 -19.34 7.08 -5.29
C HIS A 44 -18.25 8.14 -5.06
N SER A 45 -18.47 9.39 -5.48
CA SER A 45 -17.50 10.50 -5.34
C SER A 45 -17.05 10.77 -3.90
N LYS A 46 -17.86 10.38 -2.91
CA LYS A 46 -17.56 10.46 -1.48
C LYS A 46 -16.51 9.43 -1.01
N GLN A 47 -16.27 8.39 -1.81
CA GLN A 47 -15.27 7.33 -1.58
C GLN A 47 -14.01 7.51 -2.43
N VAL A 48 -13.95 8.60 -3.21
CA VAL A 48 -12.81 8.93 -4.06
C VAL A 48 -11.90 9.91 -3.32
N TRP A 49 -10.62 9.58 -3.29
CA TRP A 49 -9.56 10.35 -2.68
C TRP A 49 -8.55 10.76 -3.74
N GLU A 50 -8.34 12.06 -3.87
CA GLU A 50 -7.41 12.64 -4.83
C GLU A 50 -6.05 12.88 -4.17
N LEU A 51 -4.99 12.33 -4.77
CA LEU A 51 -3.63 12.62 -4.37
C LEU A 51 -3.23 13.99 -4.92
N THR A 52 -3.05 14.94 -4.02
CA THR A 52 -2.58 16.30 -4.33
C THR A 52 -1.08 16.29 -4.64
N GLU A 53 -0.60 17.32 -5.35
CA GLU A 53 0.84 17.53 -5.63
C GLU A 53 1.70 17.53 -4.36
N ASN A 54 1.10 17.87 -3.22
CA ASN A 54 1.75 17.92 -1.92
C ASN A 54 1.75 16.56 -1.19
N GLY A 55 1.38 15.47 -1.86
CA GLY A 55 1.36 14.11 -1.32
C GLY A 55 0.17 13.80 -0.39
N GLN A 56 -0.85 14.67 -0.35
CA GLN A 56 -2.01 14.49 0.53
C GLN A 56 -3.16 13.83 -0.21
N LEU A 57 -3.84 12.87 0.42
CA LEU A 57 -5.10 12.33 -0.05
C LEU A 57 -6.25 13.20 0.43
N LYS A 58 -6.92 13.89 -0.49
CA LYS A 58 -8.02 14.82 -0.22
C LYS A 58 -9.27 14.39 -0.96
N SER A 59 -10.42 14.42 -0.29
CA SER A 59 -11.70 14.23 -0.97
C SER A 59 -12.16 15.53 -1.61
N SER A 60 -12.46 15.51 -2.91
CA SER A 60 -13.10 16.63 -3.60
C SER A 60 -14.57 16.81 -3.19
N TYR A 61 -15.21 15.76 -2.67
CA TYR A 61 -16.59 15.79 -2.20
C TYR A 61 -16.75 16.58 -0.88
N SER A 62 -15.94 16.28 0.14
CA SER A 62 -16.07 16.90 1.47
C SER A 62 -14.95 17.89 1.82
N GLY A 63 -13.88 17.94 1.02
CA GLY A 63 -12.69 18.74 1.31
C GLY A 63 -11.80 18.16 2.42
N LEU A 64 -12.18 17.02 3.02
CA LEU A 64 -11.43 16.36 4.09
C LEU A 64 -10.15 15.69 3.57
N CYS A 65 -9.14 15.62 4.42
CA CYS A 65 -7.92 14.83 4.18
C CYS A 65 -8.01 13.47 4.86
N ALA A 66 -7.59 12.41 4.19
CA ALA A 66 -7.40 11.12 4.83
C ALA A 66 -6.17 11.19 5.75
N THR A 67 -6.36 10.88 7.03
CA THR A 67 -5.28 10.81 8.02
C THR A 67 -5.39 9.52 8.80
N MET A 68 -4.35 8.71 8.78
CA MET A 68 -4.24 7.55 9.66
C MET A 68 -3.73 8.02 11.02
N LYS A 69 -4.53 7.84 12.08
CA LYS A 69 -4.05 7.96 13.45
C LYS A 69 -3.53 6.59 13.87
N SER A 70 -2.22 6.45 14.09
CA SER A 70 -1.71 5.25 14.76
C SER A 70 -2.22 5.23 16.21
N SER A 71 -2.90 4.16 16.61
CA SER A 71 -3.19 3.91 18.01
C SER A 71 -1.88 3.61 18.72
N LYS A 72 -1.48 4.49 19.65
CA LYS A 72 -0.24 4.37 20.44
C LYS A 72 -0.21 3.19 21.43
N GLU A 73 -1.08 2.19 21.28
CA GLU A 73 -1.09 1.03 22.16
C GLU A 73 -0.67 -0.22 21.38
N GLY A 74 0.60 -0.59 21.56
CA GLY A 74 1.07 -1.96 21.37
C GLY A 74 1.89 -2.24 20.11
N GLU A 75 1.90 -1.37 19.11
CA GLU A 75 2.74 -1.57 17.92
C GLU A 75 4.00 -0.72 18.00
N SER A 76 5.15 -1.39 17.96
CA SER A 76 6.45 -0.78 17.71
C SER A 76 6.30 0.17 16.52
N GLU A 77 6.35 1.47 16.76
CA GLU A 77 6.41 2.48 15.71
C GLU A 77 7.48 2.01 14.71
N THR A 78 7.08 1.55 13.53
CA THR A 78 8.03 1.23 12.46
C THR A 78 8.44 2.59 11.87
N THR A 79 9.13 3.40 12.67
CA THR A 79 9.50 4.79 12.34
C THR A 79 10.30 4.88 11.05
N GLY A 80 10.88 3.78 10.58
CA GLY A 80 11.73 3.74 9.40
C GLY A 80 11.43 2.67 8.35
N ALA A 81 10.35 1.88 8.45
CA ALA A 81 10.00 0.90 7.42
C ALA A 81 8.57 1.10 6.92
N ARG A 82 8.40 1.14 5.60
CA ARG A 82 7.09 1.17 4.95
C ARG A 82 7.03 0.09 3.88
N ALA A 83 5.86 -0.51 3.74
CA ALA A 83 5.52 -1.38 2.63
C ALA A 83 4.25 -0.87 1.96
N TRP A 84 4.22 -0.88 0.64
CA TRP A 84 3.05 -0.54 -0.16
C TRP A 84 2.68 -1.71 -1.05
N THR A 85 1.39 -1.96 -1.18
CA THR A 85 0.86 -2.99 -2.07
C THR A 85 -0.09 -2.36 -3.06
N ALA A 86 0.04 -2.74 -4.33
CA ALA A 86 -0.90 -2.38 -5.38
C ALA A 86 -1.26 -3.63 -6.20
N THR A 87 -2.34 -3.55 -6.96
CA THR A 87 -2.79 -4.64 -7.82
C THR A 87 -3.02 -4.11 -9.22
N GLY A 88 -2.39 -4.76 -10.21
CA GLY A 88 -2.57 -4.50 -11.62
C GLY A 88 -3.94 -4.92 -12.14
N ASP A 89 -4.29 -4.41 -13.31
CA ASP A 89 -5.55 -4.68 -14.00
C ASP A 89 -5.68 -6.14 -14.45
N LYS A 90 -4.56 -6.82 -14.74
CA LYS A 90 -4.54 -8.25 -15.13
C LYS A 90 -4.32 -9.20 -13.96
N GLY A 91 -4.16 -8.67 -12.75
CA GLY A 91 -4.04 -9.48 -11.53
C GLY A 91 -2.64 -9.57 -10.94
N GLU A 92 -1.66 -8.88 -11.51
CA GLU A 92 -0.33 -8.72 -10.92
C GLU A 92 -0.44 -8.04 -9.55
N ILE A 93 0.40 -8.44 -8.61
CA ILE A 93 0.48 -7.80 -7.30
C ILE A 93 1.85 -7.16 -7.18
N TYR A 94 1.88 -5.86 -6.93
CA TYR A 94 3.10 -5.11 -6.72
C TYR A 94 3.31 -4.86 -5.24
N LEU A 95 4.49 -5.19 -4.72
CA LEU A 95 4.89 -4.97 -3.33
C LEU A 95 6.17 -4.13 -3.31
N ALA A 96 6.11 -2.95 -2.73
CA ALA A 96 7.26 -2.06 -2.59
C ALA A 96 7.69 -1.95 -1.13
N PHE A 97 8.98 -2.09 -0.86
CA PHE A 97 9.59 -1.79 0.44
C PHE A 97 10.32 -0.46 0.37
N PHE A 98 10.14 0.36 1.39
CA PHE A 98 10.84 1.63 1.58
C PHE A 98 11.49 1.63 2.95
N ASN A 99 12.81 1.77 2.96
CA ASN A 99 13.57 2.02 4.17
C ASN A 99 13.72 3.52 4.34
N LEU A 100 13.06 4.10 5.32
CA LEU A 100 13.14 5.51 5.66
C LEU A 100 14.23 5.78 6.72
N ASP A 101 14.90 4.76 7.23
CA ASP A 101 16.02 4.91 8.15
C ASP A 101 17.33 5.29 7.47
N THR A 102 18.21 5.87 8.27
CA THR A 102 19.61 6.18 7.92
C THR A 102 20.52 4.95 7.90
N ALA A 103 20.06 3.80 8.39
CA ALA A 103 20.78 2.53 8.37
C ALA A 103 20.06 1.51 7.50
N SER A 104 20.80 0.58 6.91
CA SER A 104 20.20 -0.55 6.18
C SER A 104 19.32 -1.38 7.10
N ARG A 105 18.16 -1.80 6.59
CA ARG A 105 17.15 -2.51 7.37
C ARG A 105 16.63 -3.72 6.61
N LYS A 106 16.45 -4.84 7.32
CA LYS A 106 15.67 -5.96 6.80
C LYS A 106 14.18 -5.64 6.94
N ILE A 107 13.48 -5.59 5.81
CA ILE A 107 12.02 -5.39 5.75
C ILE A 107 11.41 -6.71 5.31
N ALA A 108 10.29 -7.09 5.92
CA ALA A 108 9.59 -8.33 5.62
C ALA A 108 8.08 -8.13 5.64
N VAL A 109 7.39 -8.81 4.74
CA VAL A 109 5.94 -8.94 4.72
C VAL A 109 5.59 -10.41 4.69
N ARG A 110 4.69 -10.82 5.58
CA ARG A 110 4.17 -12.18 5.63
C ARG A 110 3.19 -12.37 4.50
N VAL A 111 3.31 -13.49 3.78
CA VAL A 111 2.37 -13.82 2.68
C VAL A 111 0.90 -13.86 3.15
N PRO A 112 0.55 -14.38 4.34
CA PRO A 112 -0.82 -14.30 4.85
C PRO A 112 -1.37 -12.87 5.04
N ASP A 113 -0.52 -11.89 5.36
CA ASP A 113 -0.96 -10.50 5.46
C ASP A 113 -1.21 -9.90 4.06
N LEU A 114 -0.40 -10.32 3.08
CA LEU A 114 -0.62 -9.97 1.68
C LEU A 114 -1.91 -10.60 1.13
N GLU A 115 -2.27 -11.81 1.55
CA GLU A 115 -3.54 -12.48 1.20
C GLU A 115 -4.76 -11.66 1.64
N LYS A 116 -4.70 -11.00 2.81
CA LYS A 116 -5.78 -10.12 3.29
C LYS A 116 -5.99 -8.91 2.38
N VAL A 117 -4.91 -8.37 1.83
CA VAL A 117 -4.94 -7.14 1.01
C VAL A 117 -5.21 -7.43 -0.47
N ALA A 118 -4.64 -8.51 -1.01
CA ALA A 118 -4.77 -8.89 -2.41
C ALA A 118 -5.92 -9.88 -2.70
N GLY A 119 -6.60 -10.36 -1.66
CA GLY A 119 -7.78 -11.22 -1.75
C GLY A 119 -7.53 -12.58 -2.41
N GLN A 120 -8.56 -13.10 -3.12
CA GLN A 120 -8.53 -14.44 -3.74
C GLN A 120 -7.42 -14.64 -4.78
N LYS A 121 -6.75 -13.57 -5.25
CA LYS A 121 -5.67 -13.66 -6.25
C LYS A 121 -4.47 -14.48 -5.75
N LEU A 122 -4.23 -14.51 -4.44
CA LEU A 122 -3.18 -15.32 -3.81
C LEU A 122 -3.64 -16.73 -3.39
N ALA A 123 -4.88 -17.15 -3.70
CA ALA A 123 -5.42 -18.45 -3.31
C ALA A 123 -4.58 -19.65 -3.81
N ARG A 124 -3.83 -19.46 -4.91
CA ARG A 124 -2.89 -20.46 -5.46
C ARG A 124 -1.42 -20.03 -5.30
N LYS A 125 -1.04 -19.51 -4.13
CA LYS A 125 0.33 -19.08 -3.79
C LYS A 125 1.47 -20.03 -4.19
N HIS A 126 1.21 -21.33 -4.36
CA HIS A 126 2.21 -22.30 -4.80
C HIS A 126 2.64 -22.14 -6.26
N LEU A 127 1.78 -21.54 -7.10
CA LEU A 127 2.04 -21.26 -8.50
C LEU A 127 2.62 -19.87 -8.72
N CYS A 128 2.62 -19.03 -7.68
CA CYS A 128 3.01 -17.65 -7.83
C CYS A 128 4.53 -17.47 -7.85
N THR A 129 4.99 -16.63 -8.77
CA THR A 129 6.38 -16.18 -8.87
C THR A 129 6.47 -14.77 -8.32
N CYS A 130 7.46 -14.52 -7.47
CA CYS A 130 7.81 -13.20 -6.94
C CYS A 130 9.15 -12.78 -7.54
N THR A 131 9.15 -11.71 -8.31
CA THR A 131 10.31 -11.20 -9.04
C THR A 131 10.67 -9.84 -8.51
N GLU A 132 11.93 -9.66 -8.09
CA GLU A 132 12.45 -8.33 -7.77
C GLU A 132 12.74 -7.59 -9.09
N VAL A 133 12.06 -6.45 -9.28
CA VAL A 133 11.94 -5.80 -10.60
C VAL A 133 13.27 -5.25 -11.10
N TRP A 134 14.15 -4.76 -10.23
CA TRP A 134 15.37 -4.09 -10.66
C TRP A 134 16.49 -5.06 -11.05
N SER A 135 16.63 -6.17 -10.32
CA SER A 135 17.62 -7.21 -10.61
C SER A 135 17.08 -8.34 -11.49
N GLY A 136 15.76 -8.44 -11.66
CA GLY A 136 15.10 -9.54 -12.36
C GLY A 136 15.15 -10.88 -11.62
N LYS A 137 15.61 -10.90 -10.37
CA LYS A 137 15.76 -12.13 -9.59
C LYS A 137 14.39 -12.63 -9.14
N SER A 138 14.00 -13.81 -9.63
CA SER A 138 12.73 -14.46 -9.30
C SER A 138 12.87 -15.57 -8.25
N ARG A 139 11.83 -15.74 -7.43
CA ARG A 139 11.67 -16.85 -6.47
C ARG A 139 10.22 -17.31 -6.42
N SER A 140 9.99 -18.58 -6.07
CA SER A 140 8.61 -19.01 -5.77
C SER A 140 8.15 -18.42 -4.44
N LEU A 141 6.86 -18.07 -4.37
CA LEU A 141 6.24 -17.47 -3.19
C LEU A 141 6.04 -18.48 -2.03
N MET A 142 6.26 -19.77 -2.25
CA MET A 142 6.16 -20.83 -1.23
C MET A 142 7.25 -20.76 -0.15
N LYS A 143 8.36 -20.06 -0.39
CA LYS A 143 9.54 -20.08 0.48
C LYS A 143 9.44 -19.09 1.67
N GLY A 144 8.28 -19.00 2.33
CA GLY A 144 8.05 -18.14 3.49
C GLY A 144 7.82 -16.67 3.14
N ASP A 145 8.17 -15.77 4.07
CA ASP A 145 7.95 -14.33 3.94
C ASP A 145 8.75 -13.73 2.77
N ILE A 146 8.19 -12.67 2.19
CA ILE A 146 8.93 -11.81 1.28
C ILE A 146 9.76 -10.88 2.16
N SER A 147 11.08 -11.06 2.16
CA SER A 147 11.97 -10.25 2.99
C SER A 147 13.25 -9.92 2.24
N GLU A 148 13.70 -8.67 2.36
CA GLU A 148 14.99 -8.24 1.84
C GLU A 148 15.65 -7.20 2.74
N VAL A 149 16.97 -7.09 2.60
CA VAL A 149 17.74 -5.99 3.22
C VAL A 149 17.71 -4.81 2.27
N VAL A 150 17.08 -3.73 2.70
CA VAL A 150 16.99 -2.47 1.95
C VAL A 150 18.00 -1.50 2.54
N SER A 151 18.86 -0.93 1.69
CA SER A 151 19.84 0.08 2.09
C SER A 151 19.18 1.29 2.75
N ALA A 152 19.96 2.08 3.51
CA ALA A 152 19.51 3.34 4.08
C ALA A 152 18.84 4.23 3.01
N HIS A 153 17.65 4.76 3.32
CA HIS A 153 16.83 5.55 2.38
C HIS A 153 16.52 4.86 1.04
N GLY A 154 16.67 3.54 0.96
CA GLY A 154 16.51 2.75 -0.24
C GLY A 154 15.09 2.22 -0.46
N SER A 155 14.87 1.65 -1.64
CA SER A 155 13.63 0.95 -1.97
C SER A 155 13.90 -0.33 -2.78
N ILE A 156 12.95 -1.26 -2.70
CA ILE A 156 12.90 -2.49 -3.52
C ILE A 156 11.46 -2.68 -3.98
N LEU A 157 11.28 -3.12 -5.23
CA LEU A 157 9.97 -3.42 -5.81
C LEU A 157 9.91 -4.88 -6.23
N PHE A 158 8.84 -5.56 -5.82
CA PHE A 158 8.51 -6.91 -6.24
C PHE A 158 7.25 -6.91 -7.10
N GLU A 159 7.28 -7.71 -8.16
CA GLU A 159 6.11 -8.10 -8.93
C GLU A 159 5.79 -9.56 -8.61
N ILE A 160 4.55 -9.83 -8.24
CA ILE A 160 4.04 -11.16 -7.92
C ILE A 160 3.00 -11.53 -8.96
N GLN A 161 3.27 -12.61 -9.68
CA GLN A 161 2.38 -13.15 -10.70
C GLN A 161 1.91 -14.54 -10.29
N CYS A 162 0.60 -14.71 -10.32
CA CYS A 162 -0.16 -15.94 -10.12
C CYS A 162 -1.07 -16.12 -11.34
#